data_AF-A0A0C9QZ73-F1
#
_entry.id   AF-A0A0C9QZ73-F1
#
_cell.length_a   1.000
_cell.length_b   1.000
_cell.length_c   1.000
_cell.angle_alpha   90.00
_cell.angle_beta   90.00
_cell.angle_gamma   90.00
#
_symmetry.space_group_name_H-M   'P 1'
#
loop_
_entity.id
_entity.type
_entity.pdbx_description
1 polymer ?
#
loop_
_entity_poly.entity_id
_entity_poly.type
_entity_poly.pdbx_seq_one_letter_code
_entity_poly.pdbx_strand_id
1 'polypeptide(L)'
;PEAHARLVMFKIHLGNTTHVLTEADLKELASKTDGYSGADISIVVRDALMEPVRKVQTATHFKRVTGPSPTDKEVIVDDLLVPCSPGDDGATEMSWMDVPSDKLFEPPVTMRDMLKSLSRTKPTVNEDDLVKLRKFTEDFGQEG
;
A
#
# COMPACT_ATOMS: atom_id res chain seq x y z
N PRO A 1 -14.05 -11.45 8.76
CA PRO A 1 -14.04 -10.18 9.55
C PRO A 1 -15.04 -9.20 8.93
N GLU A 2 -15.82 -8.49 9.75
CA GLU A 2 -16.74 -7.45 9.29
C GLU A 2 -15.99 -6.22 8.78
N ALA A 3 -16.69 -5.33 8.07
CA ALA A 3 -16.10 -4.13 7.48
C ALA A 3 -15.30 -3.28 8.48
N HIS A 4 -15.78 -3.13 9.72
CA HIS A 4 -15.05 -2.37 10.75
C HIS A 4 -13.72 -3.05 11.16
N ALA A 5 -13.73 -4.38 11.31
CA ALA A 5 -12.51 -5.13 11.61
C ALA A 5 -11.50 -5.03 10.45
N ARG A 6 -11.96 -5.08 9.19
CA ARG A 6 -11.11 -4.91 8.01
C ARG A 6 -10.49 -3.50 7.94
N LEU A 7 -11.25 -2.46 8.29
CA LEU A 7 -10.73 -1.09 8.42
C LEU A 7 -9.58 -1.03 9.44
N VAL A 8 -9.75 -1.64 10.61
CA VAL A 8 -8.70 -1.71 11.63
C VAL A 8 -7.48 -2.49 11.13
N MET A 9 -7.67 -3.59 10.40
CA MET A 9 -6.58 -4.35 9.79
C MET A 9 -5.78 -3.52 8.79
N PHE A 10 -6.43 -2.73 7.93
CA PHE A 10 -5.74 -1.80 7.02
C PHE A 10 -4.87 -0.80 7.78
N LYS A 11 -5.40 -0.20 8.86
CA LYS A 11 -4.63 0.73 9.71
C LYS A 11 -3.42 0.08 10.36
N ILE A 12 -3.61 -1.12 10.93
CA ILE A 12 -2.52 -1.87 11.58
C ILE A 12 -1.41 -2.19 10.59
N HIS A 13 -1.77 -2.65 9.39
CA HIS A 13 -0.79 -3.07 8.39
C HIS A 13 -0.10 -1.90 7.66
N LEU A 14 -0.75 -0.73 7.55
CA LEU A 14 -0.09 0.48 7.04
C LEU A 14 0.94 1.02 8.04
N GLY A 15 0.64 0.93 9.34
CA GLY A 15 1.54 1.33 10.42
C GLY A 15 1.96 2.80 10.28
N ASN A 16 3.27 3.05 10.36
CA ASN A 16 3.87 4.38 10.22
C ASN A 16 4.43 4.64 8.81
N THR A 17 4.05 3.81 7.82
CA THR A 17 4.56 3.96 6.46
C THR A 17 4.00 5.24 5.83
N THR A 18 4.83 5.97 5.08
CA THR A 18 4.39 7.19 4.40
C THR A 18 3.33 6.89 3.34
N HIS A 19 2.11 7.39 3.54
CA HIS A 19 1.00 7.22 2.61
C HIS A 19 0.14 8.49 2.58
N VAL A 20 -0.61 8.66 1.48
CA VAL A 20 -1.58 9.75 1.33
C VAL A 20 -3.02 9.32 1.57
N LEU A 21 -3.22 8.08 2.04
CA LEU A 21 -4.54 7.51 2.30
C LEU A 21 -5.23 8.23 3.46
N THR A 22 -6.46 8.68 3.20
CA THR A 22 -7.36 9.28 4.19
C THR A 22 -8.18 8.22 4.90
N GLU A 23 -8.81 8.59 6.03
CA GLU A 23 -9.76 7.72 6.73
C GLU A 23 -10.92 7.25 5.83
N ALA A 24 -11.35 8.09 4.88
CA ALA A 24 -12.38 7.75 3.91
C ALA A 24 -11.90 6.67 2.92
N ASP A 25 -10.66 6.78 2.45
CA ASP A 25 -10.05 5.77 1.56
C ASP A 25 -9.96 4.41 2.26
N LEU A 26 -9.56 4.38 3.54
CA LEU A 26 -9.47 3.14 4.31
C LEU A 26 -10.85 2.49 4.52
N LYS A 27 -11.90 3.31 4.72
CA LYS A 27 -13.29 2.81 4.79
C LYS A 27 -13.74 2.24 3.45
N GLU A 28 -13.39 2.89 2.35
CA GLU A 28 -13.66 2.37 1.01
C GLU A 28 -12.96 1.03 0.78
N LEU A 29 -11.67 0.91 1.11
CA LEU A 29 -10.92 -0.34 0.99
C LEU A 29 -11.55 -1.47 1.83
N ALA A 30 -11.99 -1.16 3.05
CA ALA A 30 -12.68 -2.12 3.91
C ALA A 30 -14.03 -2.60 3.31
N SER A 31 -14.74 -1.71 2.61
CA SER A 31 -15.99 -2.06 1.91
C SER A 31 -15.76 -2.93 0.68
N LYS A 32 -14.64 -2.74 -0.04
CA LYS A 32 -14.27 -3.51 -1.24
C LYS A 32 -13.67 -4.89 -0.95
N THR A 33 -13.33 -5.17 0.31
CA THR A 33 -12.65 -6.40 0.74
C THR A 33 -13.58 -7.37 1.45
N ASP A 34 -14.84 -7.43 1.01
CA ASP A 34 -15.74 -8.44 1.56
C ASP A 34 -15.29 -9.86 1.19
N GLY A 35 -15.38 -10.77 2.16
CA GLY A 35 -14.82 -12.12 2.06
C GLY A 35 -13.30 -12.22 2.26
N TYR A 36 -12.56 -11.12 2.42
CA TYR A 36 -11.12 -11.17 2.67
C TYR A 36 -10.84 -11.57 4.12
N SER A 37 -9.88 -12.47 4.29
CA SER A 37 -9.27 -12.76 5.58
C SER A 37 -8.29 -11.65 6.01
N GLY A 38 -7.88 -11.67 7.27
CA GLY A 38 -6.81 -10.76 7.73
C GLY A 38 -5.49 -11.01 6.98
N ALA A 39 -5.21 -12.26 6.58
CA ALA A 39 -4.05 -12.61 5.78
C ALA A 39 -4.11 -11.97 4.38
N ASP A 40 -5.28 -12.00 3.73
CA ASP A 40 -5.48 -11.38 2.42
C ASP A 40 -5.26 -9.86 2.48
N ILE A 41 -5.82 -9.18 3.49
CA ILE A 41 -5.61 -7.74 3.71
C ILE A 41 -4.12 -7.45 3.94
N SER A 42 -3.44 -8.28 4.72
CA SER A 42 -2.01 -8.14 4.96
C SER A 42 -1.18 -8.27 3.68
N ILE A 43 -1.56 -9.18 2.78
CA ILE A 43 -0.93 -9.35 1.47
C ILE A 43 -1.16 -8.12 0.60
N VAL A 44 -2.40 -7.63 0.53
CA VAL A 44 -2.76 -6.42 -0.23
C VAL A 44 -1.93 -5.22 0.22
N VAL A 45 -1.85 -4.99 1.54
CA VAL A 45 -1.10 -3.86 2.07
C VAL A 45 0.39 -4.02 1.74
N ARG A 46 1.00 -5.17 2.02
CA ARG A 46 2.42 -5.41 1.72
C ARG A 46 2.76 -5.21 0.24
N ASP A 47 1.89 -5.68 -0.66
CA ASP A 47 2.12 -5.51 -2.09
C ASP A 47 1.95 -4.04 -2.54
N ALA A 48 0.99 -3.31 -1.98
CA ALA A 48 0.84 -1.87 -2.22
C ALA A 48 2.03 -1.05 -1.67
N LEU A 49 2.58 -1.44 -0.52
CA LEU A 49 3.79 -0.82 0.07
C LEU A 49 5.03 -1.01 -0.81
N MET A 50 5.04 -1.97 -1.73
CA MET A 50 6.13 -2.17 -2.70
C MET A 50 5.95 -1.35 -3.99
N GLU A 51 4.80 -0.70 -4.22
CA GLU A 51 4.59 0.09 -5.43
C GLU A 51 5.52 1.31 -5.55
N PRO A 52 5.83 2.08 -4.49
CA PRO A 52 6.86 3.12 -4.55
C PRO A 52 8.21 2.61 -5.05
N VAL A 53 8.69 1.50 -4.49
CA VAL A 53 9.95 0.85 -4.90
C VAL A 53 9.92 0.48 -6.39
N ARG A 54 8.81 -0.12 -6.86
CA ARG A 54 8.65 -0.49 -8.27
C ARG A 54 8.65 0.72 -9.20
N LYS A 55 7.99 1.82 -8.79
CA LYS A 55 7.98 3.08 -9.54
C LYS A 55 9.38 3.67 -9.66
N VAL A 56 10.15 3.69 -8.58
CA VAL A 56 11.55 4.15 -8.59
C VAL A 56 12.39 3.29 -9.52
N GLN A 57 12.34 1.96 -9.37
CA GLN A 57 13.19 1.04 -10.15
C GLN A 57 12.91 1.08 -11.66
N THR A 58 11.66 1.36 -12.05
CA THR A 58 11.23 1.41 -13.46
C THR A 58 11.17 2.83 -14.04
N ALA A 59 11.50 3.84 -13.23
CA ALA A 59 11.52 5.22 -13.68
C ALA A 59 12.65 5.46 -14.69
N THR A 60 12.32 6.20 -15.75
CA THR A 60 13.29 6.67 -16.74
C THR A 60 13.60 8.16 -16.58
N HIS A 61 12.81 8.87 -15.78
CA HIS A 61 12.93 10.30 -15.57
C HIS A 61 12.71 10.64 -14.09
N PHE A 62 13.51 11.57 -13.60
CA PHE A 62 13.40 12.12 -12.26
C PHE A 62 13.33 13.63 -12.33
N LYS A 63 12.61 14.23 -11.38
CA LYS A 63 12.55 15.69 -11.24
C LYS A 63 12.97 16.10 -9.84
N ARG A 64 13.54 17.30 -9.75
CA ARG A 64 13.93 17.90 -8.47
C ARG A 64 12.71 18.38 -7.70
N VAL A 65 12.67 18.08 -6.41
CA VAL A 65 11.61 18.50 -5.49
C VAL A 65 12.17 18.90 -4.15
N THR A 66 11.44 19.79 -3.47
CA THR A 66 11.70 20.16 -2.08
C THR A 66 10.95 19.22 -1.15
N GLY A 67 11.63 18.72 -0.12
CA GLY A 67 11.02 17.84 0.86
C GLY A 67 11.91 17.58 2.08
N PRO A 68 11.40 16.81 3.06
CA PRO A 68 12.18 16.38 4.22
C PRO A 68 13.39 15.54 3.79
N SER A 69 14.54 15.78 4.41
CA SER A 69 15.75 14.99 4.16
C SER A 69 15.50 13.52 4.54
N PRO A 70 15.99 12.55 3.72
CA PRO A 70 15.95 11.14 4.08
C PRO A 70 16.69 10.81 5.38
N THR A 71 17.70 11.60 5.75
CA THR A 71 18.51 11.40 6.96
C THR A 71 17.95 12.10 8.19
N ASP A 72 17.27 13.23 8.02
CA ASP A 72 16.66 14.01 9.10
C ASP A 72 15.35 14.65 8.61
N LYS A 73 14.22 14.12 9.07
CA LYS A 73 12.89 14.53 8.61
C LYS A 73 12.50 15.94 9.06
N GLU A 74 13.21 16.55 10.01
CA GLU A 74 12.97 17.93 10.45
C GLU A 74 13.64 18.96 9.51
N VAL A 75 14.59 18.51 8.68
CA VAL A 75 15.32 19.38 7.75
C VAL A 75 14.69 19.29 6.36
N ILE A 76 14.32 20.44 5.80
CA ILE A 76 13.85 20.54 4.42
C ILE A 76 15.04 20.81 3.49
N VAL A 77 15.15 20.01 2.43
CA VAL A 77 16.16 20.17 1.37
C VAL A 77 15.45 20.31 0.02
N ASP A 78 16.09 20.98 -0.94
CA ASP A 78 15.50 21.37 -2.23
C ASP A 78 16.05 20.60 -3.44
N ASP A 79 16.88 19.60 -3.19
CA ASP A 79 17.60 18.84 -4.22
C ASP A 79 17.25 17.35 -4.25
N LEU A 80 16.10 16.96 -3.71
CA LEU A 80 15.63 15.58 -3.79
C LEU A 80 15.13 15.24 -5.18
N LEU A 81 15.25 13.99 -5.58
CA LEU A 81 14.84 13.45 -6.86
C LEU A 81 13.69 12.47 -6.67
N VAL A 82 12.58 12.74 -7.34
CA VAL A 82 11.40 11.87 -7.36
C VAL A 82 11.15 11.35 -8.78
N PRO A 83 10.72 10.07 -8.94
CA PRO A 83 10.25 9.57 -10.22
C PRO A 83 9.16 10.47 -10.82
N CYS A 84 9.25 10.73 -12.12
CA CYS A 84 8.28 11.57 -12.84
C CYS A 84 8.03 11.05 -14.26
N SER A 85 7.03 11.63 -14.93
CA SER A 85 6.76 11.32 -16.33
C SER A 85 7.77 12.03 -17.24
N PRO A 86 8.13 11.46 -18.39
CA PRO A 86 9.05 12.12 -19.34
C PRO A 86 8.61 13.51 -19.81
N GLY A 87 7.31 13.79 -19.81
CA GLY A 87 6.75 15.08 -20.21
C GLY A 87 6.53 16.08 -19.07
N ASP A 88 6.92 15.76 -17.83
CA ASP A 88 6.81 16.70 -16.72
C ASP A 88 7.82 17.84 -16.89
N ASP A 89 7.43 19.05 -16.49
CA ASP A 89 8.38 20.17 -16.44
C ASP A 89 9.50 19.88 -15.43
N GLY A 90 10.74 20.14 -15.83
CA GLY A 90 11.94 19.78 -15.06
C GLY A 90 12.26 18.28 -15.01
N ALA A 91 11.62 17.44 -15.83
CA ALA A 91 11.98 16.03 -15.97
C ALA A 91 13.38 15.90 -16.57
N THR A 92 14.25 15.19 -15.86
CA THR A 92 15.59 14.85 -16.32
C THR A 92 15.65 13.35 -16.57
N GLU A 93 16.05 12.95 -17.78
CA GLU A 93 16.23 11.54 -18.15
C GLU A 93 17.41 10.95 -17.36
N MET A 94 17.11 10.00 -16.48
CA MET A 94 18.10 9.24 -15.70
C MET A 94 17.45 8.01 -15.06
N SER A 95 18.26 7.01 -14.72
CA SER A 95 17.80 5.81 -14.02
C SER A 95 17.93 5.97 -12.51
N TRP A 96 17.27 5.09 -11.75
CA TRP A 96 17.44 5.06 -10.29
C TRP A 96 18.89 4.79 -9.85
N MET A 97 19.72 4.17 -10.71
CA MET A 97 21.14 3.92 -10.41
C MET A 97 21.97 5.20 -10.40
N ASP A 98 21.49 6.25 -11.07
CA ASP A 98 22.15 7.55 -11.15
C ASP A 98 21.73 8.49 -10.00
N VAL A 99 20.69 8.10 -9.23
CA VAL A 99 20.16 8.88 -8.11
C VAL A 99 20.97 8.59 -6.85
N PRO A 100 21.61 9.60 -6.21
CA PRO A 100 22.28 9.40 -4.93
C PRO A 100 21.31 8.93 -3.85
N SER A 101 21.76 8.04 -2.97
CA SER A 101 20.91 7.43 -1.94
C SER A 101 20.36 8.43 -0.93
N ASP A 102 21.05 9.54 -0.69
CA ASP A 102 20.65 10.64 0.18
C ASP A 102 19.73 11.67 -0.52
N LYS A 103 19.50 11.51 -1.83
CA LYS A 103 18.66 12.39 -2.64
C LYS A 103 17.39 11.74 -3.16
N LEU A 104 17.22 10.42 -3.00
CA LEU A 104 16.01 9.75 -3.43
C LEU A 104 14.82 10.16 -2.55
N PHE A 105 13.80 10.77 -3.17
CA PHE A 105 12.50 10.97 -2.54
C PHE A 105 11.56 9.84 -2.90
N GLU A 106 11.29 8.95 -1.94
CA GLU A 106 10.35 7.85 -2.14
C GLU A 106 8.91 8.38 -2.20
N PRO A 107 8.18 8.16 -3.30
CA PRO A 107 6.80 8.61 -3.40
C PRO A 107 5.91 7.87 -2.39
N PRO A 108 4.96 8.55 -1.73
CA PRO A 108 4.09 7.91 -0.77
C PRO A 108 3.16 6.89 -1.44
N VAL A 109 2.69 5.91 -0.66
CA VAL A 109 1.67 4.96 -1.12
C VAL A 109 0.34 5.68 -1.31
N THR A 110 -0.30 5.42 -2.46
CA THR A 110 -1.55 6.07 -2.87
C THR A 110 -2.71 5.09 -2.93
N MET A 111 -3.95 5.59 -2.99
CA MET A 111 -5.15 4.75 -3.17
C MET A 111 -5.07 3.91 -4.46
N ARG A 112 -4.46 4.45 -5.52
CA ARG A 112 -4.24 3.71 -6.77
C ARG A 112 -3.36 2.48 -6.57
N ASP A 113 -2.36 2.56 -5.70
CA ASP A 113 -1.47 1.44 -5.38
C ASP A 113 -2.23 0.34 -4.63
N MET A 114 -3.08 0.73 -3.67
CA MET A 114 -3.96 -0.19 -2.93
C MET A 114 -4.95 -0.88 -3.86
N LEU A 115 -5.62 -0.13 -4.75
CA LEU A 115 -6.57 -0.68 -5.71
C LEU A 115 -5.90 -1.63 -6.71
N LYS A 116 -4.69 -1.29 -7.17
CA LYS A 116 -3.89 -2.17 -8.03
C LYS A 116 -3.56 -3.47 -7.31
N SER A 117 -3.18 -3.41 -6.04
CA SER A 117 -2.92 -4.62 -5.24
C SER A 117 -4.18 -5.47 -5.01
N LEU A 118 -5.32 -4.83 -4.71
CA LEU A 118 -6.62 -5.49 -4.59
C LEU A 118 -7.02 -6.22 -5.87
N SER A 119 -6.76 -5.63 -7.04
CA SER A 119 -7.09 -6.28 -8.32
C SER A 119 -6.31 -7.58 -8.58
N ARG A 120 -5.18 -7.77 -7.91
CA ARG A 120 -4.29 -8.92 -8.07
C ARG A 120 -4.47 -9.99 -6.99
N THR A 121 -4.98 -9.60 -5.83
CA THR A 121 -5.17 -10.49 -4.68
C THR A 121 -6.62 -10.97 -4.67
N LYS A 122 -6.84 -12.29 -4.71
CA LYS A 122 -8.18 -12.87 -4.54
C LYS A 122 -8.38 -13.31 -3.09
N PRO A 123 -9.60 -13.23 -2.54
CA PRO A 123 -9.87 -13.76 -1.20
C PRO A 123 -9.56 -15.26 -1.16
N THR A 124 -8.86 -15.68 -0.12
CA THR A 124 -8.41 -17.08 0.01
C THR A 124 -9.45 -17.98 0.65
N VAL A 125 -10.39 -17.41 1.41
CA VAL A 125 -11.49 -18.16 2.03
C VAL A 125 -12.65 -18.24 1.04
N ASN A 126 -12.98 -19.45 0.62
CA ASN A 126 -14.14 -19.72 -0.25
C ASN A 126 -15.42 -19.91 0.59
N GLU A 127 -16.58 -19.84 -0.08
CA GLU A 127 -17.88 -20.03 0.59
C GLU A 127 -18.08 -21.46 1.12
N ASP A 128 -17.53 -22.47 0.45
CA ASP A 128 -17.67 -23.87 0.84
C ASP A 128 -17.03 -24.16 2.21
N ASP A 129 -15.88 -23.55 2.49
CA ASP A 129 -15.18 -23.69 3.75
C ASP A 129 -15.95 -23.00 4.89
N LEU A 130 -16.65 -21.90 4.60
CA LEU A 130 -17.57 -21.26 5.55
C LEU A 130 -18.81 -22.12 5.85
N VAL A 131 -19.32 -22.87 4.86
CA VAL A 131 -20.44 -23.81 5.07
C VAL A 131 -20.00 -24.97 5.97
N LYS A 132 -18.83 -25.56 5.72
CA LYS A 132 -18.30 -26.64 6.57
C LYS A 132 -18.06 -26.16 8.01
N LEU A 133 -17.50 -24.96 8.17
CA LEU A 133 -17.29 -24.35 9.49
C LEU A 133 -18.60 -24.13 10.23
N ARG A 134 -19.63 -23.57 9.56
CA ARG A 134 -20.96 -23.39 10.17
C ARG A 134 -21.56 -24.70 10.64
N LYS A 135 -21.52 -25.74 9.79
CA LYS A 135 -22.00 -27.06 10.15
C LYS A 135 -21.28 -27.62 11.37
N PHE A 136 -19.95 -27.48 11.44
CA PHE A 136 -19.18 -27.88 12.61
C PHE A 136 -19.57 -27.09 13.86
N THR A 137 -19.77 -25.78 13.76
CA THR A 137 -20.21 -24.96 14.90
C THR A 137 -21.63 -25.30 15.37
N GLU A 138 -22.54 -25.64 14.46
CA GLU A 138 -23.89 -26.12 14.79
C GLU A 138 -23.87 -27.48 15.47
N ASP A 139 -23.01 -28.40 14.98
CA ASP A 139 -22.90 -29.77 15.48
C ASP A 139 -22.20 -29.84 16.87
N PHE A 140 -21.25 -28.94 17.17
CA PHE A 140 -20.39 -29.03 18.36
C PHE A 140 -20.44 -27.82 19.31
N GLY A 141 -21.06 -26.71 18.93
CA GLY A 141 -21.16 -25.50 19.77
C GLY A 141 -19.82 -24.75 19.94
N GLN A 142 -19.80 -23.80 20.90
CA GLN A 142 -18.60 -23.00 21.25
C GLN A 142 -17.88 -23.48 22.52
N GLU A 143 -18.41 -24.50 23.21
CA GLU A 143 -17.77 -25.08 24.39
C GLU A 143 -16.86 -26.25 23.99
N GLY A 144 -15.61 -25.90 23.67
CA GLY A 144 -14.49 -26.83 23.54
C GLY A 144 -13.39 -26.48 24.51
#